data_AF-A0A9E4KQI2-F1
#
_entry.id   AF-A0A9E4KQI2-F1
#
_cell.length_a   1.000
_cell.length_b   1.000
_cell.length_c   1.000
_cell.angle_alpha   90.00
_cell.angle_beta   90.00
_cell.angle_gamma   90.00
#
_symmetry.space_group_name_H-M   'P 1'
#
loop_
_entity.id
_entity.type
_entity.pdbx_description
1 polymer ?
#
loop_
_entity_poly.entity_id
_entity_poly.type
_entity_poly.pdbx_seq_one_letter_code
_entity_poly.pdbx_strand_id
1 'polypeptide(L)'
;MTKTAAIVGVVGLVVALTAQGAGTDVELESMKPNLRDLPSLQRGMTLYVNYCLGCHSLKFQRYERTADDLGIPHDLALRNLVFPGRARPAGMDGTAIGDLMQTAMPQERAKVWFGKPPPDLTMVDRVRGTAWVYSMLKSFYVDPDRPFGFNNRVYENIGMPHVLVGLQGVQRLVPKRPKPVDILDGLDEVVAKRPDGQYVTDVTAIDELPDGADPVIRDALAELEVAPGTGSL
;
A
#
# COMPACT_ATOMS: atom_id res chain seq x y z
N MET A 1 -25.49 -6.07 67.80
CA MET A 1 -25.89 -4.67 67.49
C MET A 1 -24.58 -3.90 67.43
N THR A 2 -24.11 -3.27 66.36
CA THR A 2 -24.68 -2.64 65.16
C THR A 2 -23.67 -2.67 64.00
N LYS A 3 -24.18 -2.56 62.77
CA LYS A 3 -23.49 -2.59 61.48
C LYS A 3 -22.73 -1.30 61.18
N THR A 4 -21.61 -1.37 60.44
CA THR A 4 -21.32 -0.43 59.33
C THR A 4 -20.19 -0.98 58.45
N ALA A 5 -20.51 -1.22 57.18
CA ALA A 5 -19.56 -1.50 56.11
C ALA A 5 -18.92 -0.17 55.65
N ALA A 6 -17.62 -0.20 55.35
CA ALA A 6 -16.97 0.85 54.56
C ALA A 6 -16.22 0.17 53.42
N ILE A 7 -16.86 0.24 52.26
CA ILE A 7 -16.36 -0.15 50.95
C ILE A 7 -15.20 0.79 50.60
N VAL A 8 -13.97 0.28 50.55
CA VAL A 8 -12.85 0.99 49.90
C VAL A 8 -12.74 0.42 48.50
N GLY A 9 -13.25 1.20 47.54
CA GLY A 9 -13.38 0.83 46.15
C GLY A 9 -12.05 0.53 45.48
N VAL A 10 -12.00 -0.61 44.79
CA VAL A 10 -11.02 -0.89 43.75
C VAL A 10 -11.28 0.09 42.61
N VAL A 11 -10.53 1.18 42.57
CA VAL A 11 -10.46 2.04 41.38
C VAL A 11 -9.66 1.26 40.34
N GLY A 12 -10.37 0.46 39.54
CA GLY A 12 -9.84 -0.15 38.34
C GLY A 12 -9.48 0.97 37.37
N LEU A 13 -8.20 1.27 37.25
CA LEU A 13 -7.66 2.07 36.17
C LEU A 13 -7.79 1.25 34.88
N VAL A 14 -8.96 1.31 34.25
CA VAL A 14 -9.12 0.91 32.86
C VAL A 14 -8.43 1.98 32.03
N VAL A 15 -7.11 1.84 31.88
CA VAL A 15 -6.42 2.45 30.75
C VAL A 15 -7.02 1.77 29.53
N ALA A 16 -7.99 2.42 28.90
CA ALA A 16 -8.32 2.12 27.53
C ALA A 16 -7.04 2.41 26.73
N LEU A 17 -6.24 1.37 26.48
CA LEU A 17 -5.29 1.41 25.39
C LEU A 17 -6.14 1.59 24.13
N THR A 18 -6.31 2.84 23.70
CA THR A 18 -6.59 3.10 22.31
C THR A 18 -5.38 2.54 21.57
N ALA A 19 -5.53 1.36 20.99
CA ALA A 19 -4.61 0.93 19.97
C ALA A 19 -4.82 1.89 18.79
N GLN A 20 -4.03 2.97 18.74
CA GLN A 20 -3.79 3.64 17.47
C GLN A 20 -3.08 2.60 16.59
N GLY A 21 -3.85 1.84 15.84
CA GLY A 21 -3.34 1.26 14.62
C GLY A 21 -2.76 2.41 13.80
N ALA A 22 -1.58 2.22 13.22
CA ALA A 22 -1.05 3.14 12.21
C ALA A 22 -1.98 3.11 10.99
N GLY A 23 -3.14 3.74 11.12
CA GLY A 23 -3.96 4.18 10.01
C GLY A 23 -3.21 5.36 9.43
N THR A 24 -2.75 5.21 8.20
CA THR A 24 -2.22 6.35 7.48
C THR A 24 -3.39 7.28 7.14
N ASP A 25 -3.21 8.58 7.29
CA ASP A 25 -4.13 9.61 6.75
C ASP A 25 -4.17 9.62 5.21
N VAL A 26 -3.52 8.63 4.58
CA VAL A 26 -3.50 8.41 3.15
C VAL A 26 -4.67 7.51 2.77
N GLU A 27 -5.54 8.05 1.92
CA GLU A 27 -6.62 7.29 1.30
C GLU A 27 -6.02 6.12 0.48
N LEU A 28 -6.49 4.90 0.79
CA LEU A 28 -6.01 3.70 0.12
C LEU A 28 -6.78 3.50 -1.19
N GLU A 29 -6.04 3.25 -2.26
CA GLU A 29 -6.62 2.88 -3.54
C GLU A 29 -7.24 1.47 -3.42
N SER A 30 -8.52 1.39 -3.79
CA SER A 30 -9.25 0.13 -3.76
C SER A 30 -8.67 -0.87 -4.75
N MET A 31 -8.44 -2.09 -4.30
CA MET A 31 -7.98 -3.20 -5.14
C MET A 31 -8.71 -4.47 -4.73
N LYS A 32 -9.47 -5.03 -5.68
CA LYS A 32 -10.16 -6.31 -5.52
C LYS A 32 -9.54 -7.34 -6.47
N PRO A 33 -8.78 -8.32 -5.97
CA PRO A 33 -8.13 -9.30 -6.83
C PRO A 33 -9.18 -10.22 -7.48
N ASN A 34 -9.01 -10.50 -8.78
CA ASN A 34 -9.76 -11.56 -9.44
C ASN A 34 -9.03 -12.90 -9.27
N LEU A 35 -9.46 -13.71 -8.31
CA LEU A 35 -8.86 -15.02 -8.02
C LEU A 35 -9.11 -16.08 -9.11
N ARG A 36 -9.81 -15.72 -10.20
CA ARG A 36 -10.07 -16.59 -11.35
C ARG A 36 -9.29 -16.16 -12.61
N ASP A 37 -8.62 -15.02 -12.57
CA ASP A 37 -7.75 -14.56 -13.65
C ASP A 37 -6.37 -15.22 -13.51
N LEU A 38 -6.25 -16.46 -14.03
CA LEU A 38 -4.99 -17.20 -14.00
C LEU A 38 -3.83 -16.42 -14.64
N PRO A 39 -3.97 -15.78 -15.82
CA PRO A 39 -2.89 -14.95 -16.37
C PRO A 39 -2.42 -13.85 -15.42
N SER A 40 -3.34 -13.17 -14.73
CA SER A 40 -2.97 -12.15 -13.75
C SER A 40 -2.26 -12.73 -12.53
N LEU A 41 -2.74 -13.85 -12.01
CA LEU A 41 -2.12 -14.53 -10.87
C LEU A 41 -0.72 -15.08 -11.22
N GLN A 42 -0.54 -15.62 -12.43
CA GLN A 42 0.76 -16.07 -12.94
C GLN A 42 1.74 -14.91 -13.06
N ARG A 43 1.32 -13.75 -13.62
CA ARG A 43 2.16 -12.53 -13.62
C ARG A 43 2.51 -12.09 -12.21
N GLY A 44 1.55 -12.13 -11.28
CA GLY A 44 1.77 -11.84 -9.86
C GLY A 44 2.84 -12.75 -9.24
N MET A 45 2.79 -14.05 -9.55
CA MET A 45 3.80 -15.02 -9.11
C MET A 45 5.18 -14.70 -9.69
N THR A 46 5.26 -14.37 -10.98
CA THR A 46 6.52 -13.92 -11.61
C THR A 46 7.08 -12.67 -10.93
N LEU A 47 6.24 -11.67 -10.63
CA LEU A 47 6.68 -10.47 -9.92
C LEU A 47 7.17 -10.80 -8.51
N TYR A 48 6.44 -11.64 -7.78
CA TYR A 48 6.82 -12.04 -6.43
C TYR A 48 8.18 -12.75 -6.41
N VAL A 49 8.40 -13.75 -7.27
CA VAL A 49 9.66 -14.51 -7.24
C VAL A 49 10.86 -13.65 -7.66
N ASN A 50 10.68 -12.72 -8.60
CA ASN A 50 11.78 -11.90 -9.12
C ASN A 50 12.10 -10.68 -8.25
N TYR A 51 11.10 -10.07 -7.61
CA TYR A 51 11.27 -8.81 -6.88
C TYR A 51 11.14 -8.92 -5.37
N CYS A 52 10.44 -9.94 -4.87
CA CYS A 52 10.07 -10.02 -3.45
C CYS A 52 10.74 -11.19 -2.72
N LEU A 53 10.81 -12.38 -3.35
CA LEU A 53 11.27 -13.62 -2.73
C LEU A 53 12.70 -13.54 -2.18
N GLY A 54 13.56 -12.69 -2.76
CA GLY A 54 14.91 -12.47 -2.27
C GLY A 54 14.97 -11.91 -0.83
N CYS A 55 13.90 -11.25 -0.37
CA CYS A 55 13.82 -10.65 0.97
C CYS A 55 12.68 -11.26 1.80
N HIS A 56 11.53 -11.51 1.17
CA HIS A 56 10.30 -11.93 1.82
C HIS A 56 9.96 -13.38 1.50
N SER A 57 9.59 -14.17 2.51
CA SER A 57 9.08 -15.52 2.30
C SER A 57 7.56 -15.56 2.07
N LEU A 58 7.10 -16.67 1.48
CA LEU A 58 5.75 -17.20 1.64
C LEU A 58 5.87 -18.54 2.35
N LYS A 59 6.39 -18.53 3.58
CA LYS A 59 6.95 -19.72 4.25
C LYS A 59 5.94 -20.82 4.58
N PHE A 60 4.64 -20.56 4.43
CA PHE A 60 3.59 -21.58 4.54
C PHE A 60 3.02 -22.03 3.18
N GLN A 61 3.53 -21.50 2.07
CA GLN A 61 3.17 -21.91 0.71
C GLN A 61 4.24 -22.83 0.13
N ARG A 62 3.80 -23.91 -0.55
CA ARG A 62 4.67 -24.81 -1.31
C ARG A 62 4.68 -24.42 -2.79
N TYR A 63 5.80 -24.59 -3.48
CA TYR A 63 5.89 -24.32 -4.91
C TYR A 63 4.91 -25.19 -5.72
N GLU A 64 4.84 -26.49 -5.44
CA GLU A 64 3.96 -27.46 -6.10
C GLU A 64 2.51 -27.04 -6.00
N ARG A 65 2.01 -26.82 -4.78
CA ARG A 65 0.62 -26.42 -4.56
C ARG A 65 0.28 -25.11 -5.26
N THR A 66 1.21 -24.16 -5.25
CA THR A 66 1.02 -22.87 -5.93
C THR A 66 1.01 -23.05 -7.44
N ALA A 67 1.88 -23.89 -7.99
CA ALA A 67 1.89 -24.19 -9.42
C ALA A 67 0.57 -24.85 -9.85
N ASP A 68 0.05 -25.79 -9.07
CA ASP A 68 -1.25 -26.44 -9.32
C ASP A 68 -2.40 -25.44 -9.32
N ASP A 69 -2.47 -24.59 -8.29
CA ASP A 69 -3.53 -23.58 -8.14
C ASP A 69 -3.49 -22.53 -9.27
N LEU A 70 -2.30 -22.28 -9.83
CA LEU A 70 -2.09 -21.35 -10.94
C LEU A 70 -2.13 -22.01 -12.33
N GLY A 71 -2.31 -23.33 -12.41
CA GLY A 71 -2.27 -24.07 -13.67
C GLY A 71 -0.92 -24.01 -14.40
N ILE A 72 0.19 -23.88 -13.65
CA ILE A 72 1.54 -23.83 -14.18
C ILE A 72 2.10 -25.26 -14.21
N PRO A 73 2.49 -25.81 -15.37
CA PRO A 73 3.17 -27.09 -15.45
C PRO A 73 4.39 -27.16 -14.53
N HIS A 74 4.54 -28.27 -13.80
CA HIS A 74 5.58 -28.43 -12.78
C HIS A 74 7.00 -28.23 -13.30
N ASP A 75 7.26 -28.67 -14.53
CA ASP A 75 8.54 -28.48 -15.21
C ASP A 75 8.82 -27.00 -15.54
N LEU A 76 7.79 -26.21 -15.83
CA LEU A 76 7.91 -24.76 -16.01
C LEU A 76 8.09 -24.05 -14.66
N ALA A 77 7.37 -24.47 -13.62
CA ALA A 77 7.53 -23.94 -12.28
C ALA A 77 8.95 -24.17 -11.75
N LEU A 78 9.46 -25.40 -11.86
CA LEU A 78 10.83 -25.74 -11.47
C LEU A 78 11.88 -24.94 -12.23
N ARG A 79 11.69 -24.74 -13.55
CA ARG A 79 12.66 -24.02 -14.38
C ARG A 79 12.69 -22.51 -14.15
N ASN A 80 11.56 -21.90 -13.78
CA ASN A 80 11.41 -20.44 -13.80
C ASN A 80 11.06 -19.81 -12.45
N LEU A 81 10.50 -20.57 -11.51
CA LEU A 81 10.02 -20.05 -10.22
C LEU A 81 10.84 -20.55 -9.03
N VAL A 82 11.55 -21.67 -9.18
CA VAL A 82 12.40 -22.25 -8.15
C VAL A 82 13.86 -21.95 -8.49
N PHE A 83 14.43 -20.93 -7.85
CA PHE A 83 15.82 -20.55 -8.07
C PHE A 83 16.79 -21.47 -7.29
N PRO A 84 17.81 -22.06 -7.94
CA PRO A 84 18.89 -22.80 -7.25
C PRO A 84 19.79 -21.83 -6.48
N GLY A 85 20.30 -22.23 -5.30
CA GLY A 85 21.04 -21.26 -4.47
C GLY A 85 21.42 -21.64 -3.03
N ARG A 86 21.23 -22.89 -2.60
CA ARG A 86 22.19 -23.51 -1.67
C ARG A 86 23.22 -24.22 -2.56
N ALA A 87 24.42 -24.51 -2.07
CA ALA A 87 25.48 -24.99 -2.95
C ALA A 87 25.15 -26.36 -3.60
N ARG A 88 24.54 -26.39 -4.80
CA ARG A 88 24.83 -27.30 -5.93
C ARG A 88 23.88 -27.08 -7.15
N PRO A 89 23.95 -27.92 -8.20
CA PRO A 89 23.09 -28.00 -9.38
C PRO A 89 21.59 -27.72 -9.26
N ALA A 90 20.94 -26.92 -10.11
CA ALA A 90 19.51 -27.14 -10.40
C ALA A 90 19.31 -28.43 -11.22
N GLY A 91 18.34 -29.32 -11.00
CA GLY A 91 17.78 -29.84 -9.76
C GLY A 91 18.57 -31.07 -9.32
N MET A 92 19.65 -30.80 -8.61
CA MET A 92 20.57 -31.76 -8.02
C MET A 92 21.22 -31.12 -6.76
N ASP A 93 20.42 -30.38 -5.97
CA ASP A 93 20.90 -29.70 -4.75
C ASP A 93 19.86 -29.26 -3.69
N GLY A 94 18.58 -29.62 -3.83
CA GLY A 94 17.67 -29.70 -2.67
C GLY A 94 16.73 -28.53 -2.43
N THR A 95 16.31 -27.81 -3.48
CA THR A 95 14.97 -27.18 -3.47
C THR A 95 14.06 -27.94 -4.43
N ALA A 96 13.19 -28.79 -3.89
CA ALA A 96 12.22 -29.58 -4.64
C ALA A 96 10.97 -28.75 -4.92
N ILE A 97 10.18 -29.14 -5.93
CA ILE A 97 8.88 -28.50 -6.17
C ILE A 97 7.96 -28.60 -4.94
N GLY A 98 8.11 -29.67 -4.15
CA GLY A 98 7.38 -29.83 -2.90
C GLY A 98 7.81 -28.86 -1.80
N ASP A 99 8.90 -28.11 -1.92
CA ASP A 99 9.43 -27.29 -0.83
C ASP A 99 8.62 -26.01 -0.59
N LEU A 100 8.80 -25.46 0.61
CA LEU A 100 8.24 -24.19 1.02
C LEU A 100 9.02 -23.02 0.39
N MET A 101 8.32 -21.93 0.08
CA MET A 101 8.94 -20.71 -0.44
C MET A 101 9.63 -19.92 0.67
N GLN A 102 10.89 -20.25 0.89
CA GLN A 102 11.76 -19.58 1.87
C GLN A 102 12.59 -18.49 1.18
N THR A 103 12.81 -17.39 1.91
CA THR A 103 13.82 -16.40 1.52
C THR A 103 15.23 -16.92 1.80
N ALA A 104 16.19 -16.58 0.94
CA ALA A 104 17.60 -16.83 1.20
C ALA A 104 18.21 -15.85 2.20
N MET A 105 17.47 -14.78 2.57
CA MET A 105 17.96 -13.71 3.43
C MET A 105 18.00 -14.13 4.91
N PRO A 106 19.18 -14.13 5.58
CA PRO A 106 19.28 -14.37 7.01
C PRO A 106 18.69 -13.21 7.82
N GLN A 107 17.83 -13.49 8.79
CA GLN A 107 17.09 -12.46 9.54
C GLN A 107 18.02 -11.54 10.35
N GLU A 108 19.10 -12.08 10.91
CA GLU A 108 20.07 -11.36 11.72
C GLU A 108 20.79 -10.30 10.87
N ARG A 109 21.19 -10.68 9.64
CA ARG A 109 21.81 -9.75 8.70
C ARG A 109 20.80 -8.75 8.15
N ALA A 110 19.58 -9.20 7.86
CA ALA A 110 18.52 -8.33 7.37
C ALA A 110 18.20 -7.21 8.37
N LYS A 111 18.22 -7.49 9.68
CA LYS A 111 18.07 -6.47 10.72
C LYS A 111 19.17 -5.41 10.66
N VAL A 112 20.42 -5.79 10.37
CA VAL A 112 21.53 -4.85 10.23
C VAL A 112 21.39 -4.01 8.95
N TRP A 113 20.97 -4.62 7.84
CA TRP A 113 20.86 -3.94 6.54
C TRP A 113 19.64 -3.02 6.42
N PHE A 114 18.49 -3.43 6.98
CA PHE A 114 17.20 -2.75 6.79
C PHE A 114 16.61 -2.18 8.09
N GLY A 115 17.32 -2.30 9.21
CA GLY A 115 16.86 -1.92 10.55
C GLY A 115 15.88 -2.91 11.19
N LYS A 116 15.14 -3.68 10.39
CA LYS A 116 14.23 -4.75 10.82
C LYS A 116 14.25 -5.91 9.81
N PRO A 117 14.06 -7.17 10.26
CA PRO A 117 13.87 -8.28 9.33
C PRO A 117 12.62 -8.07 8.45
N PRO A 118 12.70 -8.34 7.14
CA PRO A 118 11.53 -8.35 6.27
C PRO A 118 10.45 -9.31 6.79
N PRO A 119 9.17 -8.91 6.81
CA PRO A 119 8.08 -9.78 7.23
C PRO A 119 7.86 -10.92 6.23
N ASP A 120 7.36 -12.05 6.73
CA ASP A 120 6.75 -13.08 5.89
C ASP A 120 5.44 -12.56 5.30
N LEU A 121 5.20 -12.83 4.02
CA LEU A 121 4.05 -12.29 3.28
C LEU A 121 2.91 -13.29 3.10
N THR A 122 2.99 -14.51 3.66
CA THR A 122 2.00 -15.57 3.41
C THR A 122 0.56 -15.13 3.66
N MET A 123 0.35 -14.26 4.64
CA MET A 123 -0.98 -13.79 5.07
C MET A 123 -1.06 -12.26 5.17
N VAL A 124 -0.18 -11.54 4.47
CA VAL A 124 -0.10 -10.07 4.59
C VAL A 124 -1.42 -9.39 4.19
N ASP A 125 -2.11 -9.96 3.19
CA ASP A 125 -3.41 -9.50 2.71
C ASP A 125 -4.52 -9.65 3.76
N ARG A 126 -4.49 -10.70 4.58
CA ARG A 126 -5.44 -10.89 5.68
C ARG A 126 -5.18 -9.99 6.86
N VAL A 127 -3.91 -9.66 7.12
CA VAL A 127 -3.52 -8.78 8.23
C VAL A 127 -3.74 -7.31 7.90
N ARG A 128 -3.49 -6.90 6.65
CA ARG A 128 -3.49 -5.48 6.24
C ARG A 128 -4.59 -5.11 5.25
N GLY A 129 -5.16 -6.08 4.53
CA GLY A 129 -6.10 -5.85 3.42
C GLY A 129 -5.40 -5.71 2.07
N THR A 130 -6.12 -6.06 0.99
CA THR A 130 -5.61 -5.98 -0.39
C THR A 130 -5.34 -4.54 -0.84
N ALA A 131 -6.21 -3.60 -0.45
CA ALA A 131 -6.04 -2.17 -0.73
C ALA A 131 -4.77 -1.61 -0.09
N TRP A 132 -4.41 -2.08 1.12
CA TRP A 132 -3.17 -1.65 1.78
C TRP A 132 -1.94 -2.15 1.04
N VAL A 133 -1.90 -3.43 0.64
CA VAL A 133 -0.76 -4.00 -0.10
C VAL A 133 -0.59 -3.27 -1.44
N TYR A 134 -1.69 -3.07 -2.17
CA TYR A 134 -1.69 -2.40 -3.46
C TYR A 134 -1.21 -0.95 -3.34
N SER A 135 -1.79 -0.18 -2.41
CA SER A 135 -1.43 1.22 -2.19
C SER A 135 0.01 1.35 -1.71
N MET A 136 0.46 0.48 -0.80
CA MET A 136 1.85 0.47 -0.33
C MET A 136 2.83 0.24 -1.49
N LEU A 137 2.57 -0.73 -2.37
CA LEU A 137 3.44 -0.97 -3.52
C LEU A 137 3.43 0.17 -4.56
N LYS A 138 2.38 0.98 -4.62
CA LYS A 138 2.25 2.13 -5.56
C LYS A 138 2.68 3.46 -4.99
N SER A 139 3.01 3.54 -3.69
CA SER A 139 3.18 4.81 -2.99
C SER A 139 4.62 5.13 -2.60
N PHE A 140 5.60 4.57 -3.32
CA PHE A 140 7.00 4.92 -3.12
C PHE A 140 7.29 6.30 -3.69
N TYR A 141 8.18 7.05 -3.06
CA TYR A 141 8.63 8.33 -3.60
C TYR A 141 10.07 8.62 -3.20
N VAL A 142 10.75 9.43 -4.00
CA VAL A 142 12.14 9.86 -3.73
C VAL A 142 12.18 10.66 -2.43
N ASP A 143 13.06 10.24 -1.53
CA ASP A 143 13.33 10.89 -0.26
C ASP A 143 14.83 10.72 0.06
N PRO A 144 15.65 11.75 -0.20
CA PRO A 144 17.10 11.69 -0.01
C PRO A 144 17.53 11.46 1.45
N ASP A 145 16.65 11.74 2.42
CA ASP A 145 16.96 11.58 3.84
C ASP A 145 16.83 10.11 4.30
N ARG A 146 16.29 9.23 3.44
CA ARG A 146 16.18 7.79 3.72
C ARG A 146 17.42 7.03 3.26
N PRO A 147 17.82 5.94 3.96
CA PRO A 147 19.01 5.16 3.61
C PRO A 147 19.04 4.61 2.18
N PHE A 148 17.87 4.37 1.58
CA PHE A 148 17.74 3.85 0.21
C PHE A 148 17.24 4.90 -0.80
N GLY A 149 17.15 6.17 -0.41
CA GLY A 149 16.70 7.26 -1.27
C GLY A 149 15.20 7.27 -1.59
N PHE A 150 14.41 6.41 -0.94
CA PHE A 150 12.96 6.33 -1.10
C PHE A 150 12.24 6.21 0.24
N ASN A 151 11.04 6.75 0.29
CA ASN A 151 10.07 6.61 1.38
C ASN A 151 8.71 6.17 0.82
N ASN A 152 7.71 6.00 1.68
CA ASN A 152 6.39 5.50 1.29
C ASN A 152 5.26 6.22 2.01
N ARG A 153 4.21 6.61 1.27
CA ARG A 153 3.06 7.34 1.86
C ARG A 153 2.20 6.47 2.79
N VAL A 154 2.04 5.19 2.47
CA VAL A 154 1.21 4.22 3.22
C VAL A 154 1.98 3.58 4.37
N TYR A 155 3.31 3.65 4.35
CA TYR A 155 4.13 3.18 5.46
C TYR A 155 5.35 4.09 5.61
N GLU A 156 5.15 5.16 6.35
CA GLU A 156 6.18 6.18 6.54
C GLU A 156 7.46 5.59 7.15
N ASN A 157 8.61 6.10 6.73
CA ASN A 157 9.92 5.69 7.18
C ASN A 157 10.21 4.20 6.92
N ILE A 158 9.64 3.66 5.84
CA ILE A 158 9.85 2.28 5.42
C ILE A 158 11.35 1.97 5.27
N GLY A 159 11.75 0.78 5.75
CA GLY A 159 13.11 0.25 5.58
C GLY A 159 13.30 -0.58 4.31
N MET A 160 12.30 -0.59 3.42
CA MET A 160 12.28 -1.35 2.18
C MET A 160 12.74 -0.44 1.03
N PRO A 161 13.70 -0.87 0.20
CA PRO A 161 14.03 -0.18 -1.04
C PRO A 161 12.84 -0.19 -2.01
N HIS A 162 12.82 0.73 -2.97
CA HIS A 162 11.81 0.71 -4.04
C HIS A 162 12.13 -0.38 -5.08
N VAL A 163 11.76 -1.62 -4.79
CA VAL A 163 12.08 -2.80 -5.63
C VAL A 163 11.43 -2.77 -7.01
N LEU A 164 10.30 -2.10 -7.17
CA LEU A 164 9.58 -1.97 -8.44
C LEU A 164 9.95 -0.70 -9.23
N VAL A 165 11.02 0.02 -8.88
CA VAL A 165 11.37 1.29 -9.54
C VAL A 165 11.61 1.15 -11.04
N GLY A 166 12.22 0.05 -11.48
CA GLY A 166 12.42 -0.22 -12.92
C GLY A 166 11.13 -0.49 -13.68
N LEU A 167 10.04 -0.75 -12.97
CA LEU A 167 8.71 -1.00 -13.50
C LEU A 167 7.84 0.27 -13.45
N GLN A 168 7.77 0.91 -12.27
CA GLN A 168 6.91 2.06 -11.98
C GLN A 168 7.54 3.41 -12.31
N GLY A 169 8.85 3.47 -12.51
CA GLY A 169 9.61 4.69 -12.63
C GLY A 169 9.86 5.40 -11.30
N VAL A 170 10.56 6.52 -11.38
CA VAL A 170 10.98 7.30 -10.22
C VAL A 170 9.86 8.28 -9.85
N GLN A 171 9.12 7.95 -8.80
CA GLN A 171 8.02 8.76 -8.30
C GLN A 171 8.51 9.86 -7.34
N ARG A 172 7.92 11.06 -7.42
CA ARG A 172 8.20 12.20 -6.54
C ARG A 172 6.90 12.80 -6.01
N LEU A 173 6.97 13.36 -4.81
CA LEU A 173 5.88 14.15 -4.26
C LEU A 173 5.85 15.53 -4.95
N VAL A 174 4.72 15.86 -5.57
CA VAL A 174 4.44 17.19 -6.12
C VAL A 174 3.26 17.80 -5.38
N PRO A 175 3.22 19.14 -5.20
CA PRO A 175 2.03 19.80 -4.66
C PRO A 175 0.80 19.37 -5.45
N LYS A 176 -0.28 18.98 -4.75
CA LYS A 176 -1.56 18.63 -5.38
C LYS A 176 -1.98 19.78 -6.28
N ARG A 177 -2.12 19.53 -7.58
CA ARG A 177 -2.63 20.56 -8.47
C ARG A 177 -4.08 20.83 -8.08
N PRO A 178 -4.51 22.09 -7.90
CA PRO A 178 -5.93 22.36 -7.76
C PRO A 178 -6.62 21.75 -8.99
N LYS A 179 -7.63 20.90 -8.76
CA LYS A 179 -8.46 20.40 -9.86
C LYS A 179 -8.97 21.63 -10.61
N PRO A 180 -8.90 21.68 -11.96
CA PRO A 180 -9.57 22.73 -12.70
C PRO A 180 -11.04 22.68 -12.31
N VAL A 181 -11.47 23.63 -11.50
CA VAL A 181 -12.89 23.86 -11.26
C VAL A 181 -13.36 24.50 -12.56
N ASP A 182 -14.25 23.84 -13.29
CA ASP A 182 -14.97 24.57 -14.33
C ASP A 182 -15.71 25.68 -13.58
N ILE A 183 -15.41 26.94 -13.92
CA ILE A 183 -16.01 28.11 -13.25
C ILE A 183 -17.54 28.07 -13.42
N LEU A 184 -18.04 27.29 -14.38
CA LEU A 184 -19.46 27.05 -14.62
C LEU A 184 -20.04 25.86 -13.83
N ASP A 185 -19.23 24.94 -13.32
CA ASP A 185 -19.72 23.84 -12.46
C ASP A 185 -20.15 24.41 -11.12
N GLY A 186 -21.47 24.45 -10.88
CA GLY A 186 -22.09 25.07 -9.71
C GLY A 186 -22.74 26.43 -9.95
N LEU A 187 -22.62 27.02 -11.16
CA LEU A 187 -23.41 28.20 -11.54
C LEU A 187 -24.80 27.84 -12.08
N ASP A 188 -25.07 26.56 -12.35
CA ASP A 188 -26.39 26.07 -12.77
C ASP A 188 -27.49 26.36 -11.72
N GLU A 189 -27.13 26.45 -10.43
CA GLU A 189 -28.04 26.85 -9.35
C GLU A 189 -28.07 28.38 -9.11
N VAL A 190 -27.08 29.12 -9.62
CA VAL A 190 -26.93 30.57 -9.41
C VAL A 190 -27.54 31.38 -10.57
N VAL A 191 -27.66 30.79 -11.76
CA VAL A 191 -28.14 31.47 -12.97
C VAL A 191 -29.41 30.80 -13.49
N ALA A 192 -30.57 31.25 -12.99
CA ALA A 192 -31.86 30.85 -13.54
C ALA A 192 -32.24 31.71 -14.76
N LYS A 193 -32.63 31.06 -15.86
CA LYS A 193 -33.16 31.72 -17.06
C LYS A 193 -34.62 32.09 -16.84
N ARG A 194 -34.97 33.37 -16.96
CA ARG A 194 -36.36 33.81 -16.90
C ARG A 194 -37.15 33.34 -18.13
N PRO A 195 -38.49 33.21 -18.03
CA PRO A 195 -39.35 32.90 -19.18
C PRO A 195 -39.25 33.89 -20.35
N ASP A 196 -38.75 35.10 -20.10
CA ASP A 196 -38.53 36.17 -21.10
C ASP A 196 -37.16 36.06 -21.83
N GLY A 197 -36.33 35.09 -21.46
CA GLY A 197 -35.03 34.85 -22.08
C GLY A 197 -33.85 35.60 -21.47
N GLN A 198 -34.04 36.42 -20.43
CA GLN A 198 -32.96 37.09 -19.70
C GLN A 198 -32.40 36.23 -18.55
N TYR A 199 -31.11 36.41 -18.27
CA TYR A 199 -30.42 35.77 -17.15
C TYR A 199 -30.36 36.73 -15.95
N VAL A 200 -30.55 36.21 -14.72
CA VAL A 200 -30.41 36.97 -13.47
C VAL A 200 -29.06 36.68 -12.86
N THR A 201 -28.29 37.73 -12.54
CA THR A 201 -27.03 37.64 -11.81
C THR A 201 -27.23 38.29 -10.44
N ASP A 202 -27.90 37.61 -9.50
CA ASP A 202 -28.00 38.15 -8.15
C ASP A 202 -26.78 37.70 -7.35
N VAL A 203 -25.83 38.63 -7.17
CA VAL A 203 -24.49 38.41 -6.59
C VAL A 203 -24.49 38.64 -5.07
N THR A 204 -25.65 38.64 -4.41
CA THR A 204 -25.74 39.05 -2.99
C THR A 204 -25.58 37.92 -1.97
N ALA A 205 -25.21 36.70 -2.35
CA ALA A 205 -25.01 35.59 -1.40
C ALA A 205 -23.53 35.27 -1.07
N ILE A 206 -22.59 36.16 -1.43
CA ILE A 206 -21.17 36.03 -1.01
C ILE A 206 -20.88 36.69 0.35
N ASP A 207 -21.80 37.51 0.87
CA ASP A 207 -21.65 38.20 2.17
C ASP A 207 -22.27 37.43 3.36
N GLU A 208 -22.76 36.20 3.15
CA GLU A 208 -23.35 35.34 4.21
C GLU A 208 -22.55 34.07 4.48
N LEU A 209 -21.29 33.97 4.03
CA LEU A 209 -20.40 32.94 4.55
C LEU A 209 -20.05 33.29 6.01
N PRO A 210 -20.34 32.43 7.00
CA PRO A 210 -20.00 32.72 8.38
C PRO A 210 -18.49 32.95 8.51
N ASP A 211 -18.12 34.05 9.17
CA ASP A 211 -16.74 34.40 9.51
C ASP A 211 -16.04 33.20 10.15
N GLY A 212 -15.27 32.47 9.34
CA GLY A 212 -14.62 31.21 9.73
C GLY A 212 -14.63 30.10 8.68
N ALA A 213 -15.35 30.25 7.56
CA ALA A 213 -15.21 29.33 6.43
C ALA A 213 -13.90 29.63 5.67
N ASP A 214 -12.82 28.92 6.03
CA ASP A 214 -11.58 28.90 5.25
C ASP A 214 -11.90 28.39 3.82
N PRO A 215 -11.78 29.22 2.76
CA PRO A 215 -12.21 28.83 1.42
C PRO A 215 -11.28 27.80 0.77
N VAL A 216 -10.30 27.27 1.50
CA VAL A 216 -9.39 26.26 1.00
C VAL A 216 -9.29 25.15 2.05
N ILE A 217 -10.14 24.13 1.91
CA ILE A 217 -9.82 22.81 2.44
C ILE A 217 -8.50 22.40 1.78
N ARG A 218 -7.39 22.69 2.46
CA ARG A 218 -6.07 22.19 2.15
C ARG A 218 -6.03 20.73 2.59
N ASP A 219 -6.59 19.86 1.78
CA ASP A 219 -6.08 18.50 1.67
C ASP A 219 -4.71 18.56 0.98
N ALA A 220 -3.72 19.05 1.73
CA ALA A 220 -2.33 19.18 1.30
C ALA A 220 -1.63 17.81 1.32
N LEU A 221 -2.26 16.79 0.73
CA LEU A 221 -1.56 15.56 0.39
C LEU A 221 -0.94 15.76 -0.98
N ALA A 222 0.39 15.84 -1.02
CA ALA A 222 1.15 15.85 -2.27
C ALA A 222 0.79 14.63 -3.15
N GLU A 223 0.69 14.87 -4.45
CA GLU A 223 0.43 13.84 -5.45
C GLU A 223 1.74 13.15 -5.86
N LEU A 224 1.65 11.91 -6.33
CA LEU A 224 2.82 11.20 -6.88
C LEU A 224 2.89 11.44 -8.38
N GLU A 225 4.00 12.01 -8.83
CA GLU A 225 4.32 12.16 -10.25
C GLU A 225 5.51 11.27 -10.62
N VAL A 226 5.36 10.47 -11.69
CA VAL A 226 6.44 9.63 -12.23
C VAL A 226 7.35 10.50 -13.11
N ALA A 227 8.65 10.48 -12.84
CA ALA A 227 9.62 11.21 -13.65
C ALA A 227 9.59 10.72 -15.12
N PRO A 228 9.50 11.62 -16.11
CA PRO A 228 9.44 11.24 -17.52
C PRO A 228 10.60 10.33 -17.92
N GLY A 229 10.29 9.26 -18.66
CA GLY A 229 11.30 8.33 -19.21
C GLY A 229 11.92 7.35 -18.21
N THR A 230 11.39 7.24 -16.98
CA THR A 230 11.97 6.37 -15.93
C THR A 230 11.22 5.05 -15.70
N GLY A 231 10.00 4.92 -16.24
CA GLY A 231 9.19 3.70 -16.16
C GLY A 231 7.85 3.89 -16.88
N SER A 232 7.12 2.79 -17.14
CA SER A 232 5.93 2.81 -18.01
C SER A 232 4.82 1.84 -17.63
N LEU A 233 4.85 1.25 -16.42
CA LEU A 233 3.75 0.38 -15.97
C LEU A 233 2.58 1.18 -15.43
#